data_AF-A0A9D7U1F3-F1
#
_entry.id   AF-A0A9D7U1F3-F1
#
_cell.length_a   1.000
_cell.length_b   1.000
_cell.length_c   1.000
_cell.angle_alpha   90.00
_cell.angle_beta   90.00
_cell.angle_gamma   90.00
#
_symmetry.space_group_name_H-M   'P 1'
#
loop_
_entity.id
_entity.type
_entity.pdbx_description
1 polymer ?
#
loop_
_entity_poly.entity_id
_entity_poly.type
_entity_poly.pdbx_seq_one_letter_code
_entity_poly.pdbx_strand_id
1 'polypeptide(L)'
;MNILKILAICTIGFLSCESEDAVNGELLSVSFKPTQCSELWDKEPYTSLADNSRENRIKAFLKDKGITNLIDFKKTTDSNIYCQACECPSNDNFSFKVSQSDYEKLKAIEPFKTILK
;
A
#
# COMPACT_ATOMS: atom_id res chain seq x y z
N MET A 1 -32.23 -30.15 -53.98
CA MET A 1 -32.13 -30.66 -52.60
C MET A 1 -30.77 -30.27 -52.05
N ASN A 2 -30.76 -29.61 -50.89
CA ASN A 2 -29.64 -29.40 -49.96
C ASN A 2 -28.80 -28.11 -50.02
N ILE A 3 -29.42 -27.08 -49.42
CA ILE A 3 -28.96 -26.32 -48.24
C ILE A 3 -27.76 -25.36 -48.40
N LEU A 4 -28.15 -24.11 -48.62
CA LEU A 4 -27.43 -22.87 -48.28
C LEU A 4 -27.06 -22.86 -46.78
N LYS A 5 -25.76 -22.86 -46.45
CA LYS A 5 -25.28 -22.64 -45.08
C LYS A 5 -24.95 -21.16 -44.87
N ILE A 6 -25.93 -20.39 -44.41
CA ILE A 6 -25.69 -19.05 -43.86
C ILE A 6 -25.25 -19.25 -42.40
N LEU A 7 -23.96 -19.07 -42.13
CA LEU A 7 -23.43 -19.03 -40.77
C LEU A 7 -23.59 -17.59 -40.26
N ALA A 8 -24.71 -17.32 -39.57
CA ALA A 8 -24.92 -16.05 -38.89
C ALA A 8 -24.00 -15.99 -37.65
N ILE A 9 -22.99 -15.13 -37.72
CA ILE A 9 -22.12 -14.80 -36.58
C ILE A 9 -22.88 -13.77 -35.75
N CYS A 10 -23.54 -14.22 -34.68
CA CYS A 10 -24.05 -13.35 -33.62
C CYS A 10 -22.86 -12.88 -32.75
N THR A 11 -22.17 -11.83 -33.17
CA THR A 11 -21.30 -11.06 -32.26
C THR A 11 -22.16 -10.15 -31.39
N ILE A 12 -22.67 -10.71 -30.30
CA ILE A 12 -23.15 -9.92 -29.16
C ILE A 12 -21.91 -9.49 -28.38
N GLY A 13 -21.23 -8.46 -28.89
CA GLY A 13 -20.18 -7.77 -28.15
C GLY A 13 -20.84 -6.82 -27.15
N PHE A 14 -21.12 -7.32 -25.95
CA PHE A 14 -21.32 -6.48 -24.77
C PHE A 14 -20.01 -5.75 -24.49
N LEU A 15 -19.81 -4.58 -25.07
CA LEU A 15 -19.00 -3.55 -24.42
C LEU A 15 -19.96 -2.75 -23.56
N SER A 16 -20.13 -3.26 -22.34
CA SER A 16 -20.64 -2.50 -21.21
C SER A 16 -20.00 -1.12 -21.21
N CYS A 17 -20.85 -0.10 -21.18
CA CYS A 17 -20.74 1.06 -20.29
C CYS A 17 -19.41 1.08 -19.51
N GLU A 18 -18.42 1.82 -19.99
CA GLU A 18 -17.48 2.46 -19.08
C GLU A 18 -18.31 3.54 -18.38
N SER A 19 -19.05 3.14 -17.33
CA SER A 19 -19.38 4.08 -16.28
C SER A 19 -18.04 4.60 -15.79
N GLU A 20 -17.85 5.91 -15.89
CA GLU A 20 -16.91 6.64 -15.06
C GLU A 20 -17.35 6.41 -13.60
N ASP A 21 -17.04 5.23 -13.07
CA ASP A 21 -17.09 4.96 -11.65
C ASP A 21 -16.01 5.87 -11.08
N ALA A 22 -16.43 7.07 -10.67
CA ALA A 22 -15.71 7.88 -9.73
C ALA A 22 -15.21 6.90 -8.66
N VAL A 23 -13.89 6.72 -8.59
CA VAL A 23 -13.23 5.85 -7.62
C VAL A 23 -13.45 6.48 -6.25
N ASN A 24 -14.66 6.31 -5.74
CA ASN A 24 -15.08 6.57 -4.38
C ASN A 24 -14.90 5.26 -3.60
N GLY A 25 -13.78 4.57 -3.86
CA GLY A 25 -13.39 3.38 -3.14
C GLY A 25 -13.13 3.76 -1.70
N GLU A 26 -13.70 2.99 -0.77
CA GLU A 26 -13.47 3.15 0.65
C GLU A 26 -11.96 3.22 0.93
N LEU A 27 -11.55 4.30 1.61
CA LEU A 27 -10.17 4.50 2.03
C LEU A 27 -10.00 3.95 3.44
N LEU A 28 -9.13 2.96 3.59
CA LEU A 28 -8.81 2.35 4.87
C LEU A 28 -7.62 3.04 5.50
N SER A 29 -7.74 3.32 6.80
CA SER A 29 -6.68 3.94 7.59
C SER A 29 -5.70 2.89 8.10
N VAL A 30 -4.41 3.21 8.00
CA VAL A 30 -3.30 2.43 8.53
C VAL A 30 -2.53 3.33 9.48
N SER A 31 -2.31 2.85 10.70
CA SER A 31 -1.49 3.53 11.71
C SER A 31 -0.55 2.51 12.34
N PHE A 32 0.72 2.85 12.45
CA PHE A 32 1.72 1.93 12.98
C PHE A 32 2.89 2.67 13.63
N LYS A 33 3.54 1.94 14.54
CA LYS A 33 4.69 2.43 15.30
C LYS A 33 5.88 1.52 15.02
N PRO A 34 6.83 1.94 14.18
CA PRO A 34 7.97 1.10 13.83
C PRO A 34 8.94 0.98 15.00
N THR A 35 9.82 -0.01 14.91
CA THR A 35 10.94 -0.21 15.84
C THR A 35 12.01 0.88 15.71
N GLN A 36 13.00 0.94 16.59
CA GLN A 36 14.04 1.97 16.58
C GLN A 36 14.93 1.89 15.32
N CYS A 37 15.37 0.69 14.91
CA CYS A 37 16.32 0.54 13.79
C CYS A 37 16.21 -0.73 12.93
N SER A 38 15.23 -1.61 13.16
CA SER A 38 15.26 -2.97 12.58
C SER A 38 14.37 -3.18 11.35
N GLU A 39 13.73 -2.14 10.84
CA GLU A 39 12.73 -2.28 9.78
C GLU A 39 13.34 -2.52 8.40
N LEU A 40 12.54 -3.07 7.48
CA LEU A 40 12.97 -3.33 6.10
C LEU A 40 13.33 -2.05 5.33
N TRP A 41 12.68 -0.93 5.64
CA TRP A 41 13.01 0.39 5.08
C TRP A 41 14.20 1.07 5.76
N ASP A 42 14.78 0.49 6.82
CA ASP A 42 16.01 0.99 7.44
C ASP A 42 17.27 0.33 6.84
N LYS A 43 17.12 -0.36 5.69
CA LYS A 43 18.18 -1.07 4.97
C LYS A 43 18.28 -0.58 3.52
N GLU A 44 19.39 -0.93 2.86
CA GLU A 44 19.53 -0.75 1.41
C GLU A 44 18.40 -1.47 0.64
N PRO A 45 17.87 -0.89 -0.45
CA PRO A 45 18.32 0.36 -1.12
C PRO A 45 17.75 1.65 -0.51
N TYR A 46 16.92 1.56 0.52
CA TYR A 46 16.12 2.70 1.01
C TYR A 46 16.95 3.71 1.81
N THR A 47 18.08 3.30 2.37
CA THR A 47 19.01 4.19 3.09
C THR A 47 19.93 5.01 2.19
N SER A 48 20.07 4.63 0.91
CA SER A 48 20.88 5.35 -0.09
C SER A 48 20.08 6.36 -0.93
N LEU A 49 18.84 6.67 -0.55
CA LEU A 49 18.03 7.68 -1.23
C LEU A 49 18.60 9.09 -1.00
N ALA A 50 18.44 9.96 -2.00
CA ALA A 50 18.89 11.36 -1.92
C ALA A 50 18.29 12.12 -0.73
N ASP A 51 17.01 11.85 -0.42
CA ASP A 51 16.39 12.20 0.86
C ASP A 51 16.22 10.90 1.66
N ASN A 52 17.03 10.75 2.69
CA ASN A 52 17.08 9.57 3.54
C ASN A 52 16.19 9.69 4.79
N SER A 53 15.23 10.61 4.85
CA SER A 53 14.26 10.66 5.95
C SER A 53 13.48 9.37 6.08
N ARG A 54 13.12 8.96 7.30
CA ARG A 54 12.42 7.70 7.55
C ARG A 54 11.07 7.65 6.82
N GLU A 55 10.37 8.77 6.77
CA GLU A 55 9.17 9.02 5.99
C GLU A 55 9.36 8.58 4.52
N ASN A 56 10.45 9.03 3.88
CA ASN A 56 10.70 8.71 2.48
C ASN A 56 11.15 7.28 2.29
N ARG A 57 11.91 6.72 3.22
CA ARG A 57 12.26 5.28 3.17
C ARG A 57 11.01 4.41 3.24
N ILE A 58 10.06 4.73 4.13
CA ILE A 58 8.77 4.04 4.23
C ILE A 58 7.99 4.18 2.91
N LYS A 59 7.87 5.40 2.36
CA LYS A 59 7.17 5.63 1.08
C LYS A 59 7.81 4.85 -0.07
N ALA A 60 9.14 4.84 -0.15
CA ALA A 60 9.88 4.11 -1.17
C ALA A 60 9.69 2.59 -1.04
N PHE A 61 9.76 2.06 0.18
CA PHE A 61 9.49 0.66 0.47
C PHE A 61 8.06 0.26 0.07
N LEU A 62 7.06 1.04 0.47
CA LEU A 62 5.65 0.77 0.13
C LEU A 62 5.44 0.80 -1.39
N LYS A 63 6.06 1.76 -2.07
CA LYS A 63 6.02 1.85 -3.54
C LYS A 63 6.65 0.62 -4.21
N ASP A 64 7.80 0.14 -3.73
CA ASP A 64 8.44 -1.10 -4.21
C ASP A 64 7.53 -2.32 -4.02
N LYS A 65 6.72 -2.33 -2.97
CA LYS A 65 5.71 -3.37 -2.72
C LYS A 65 4.39 -3.17 -3.47
N GLY A 66 4.34 -2.20 -4.40
CA GLY A 66 3.16 -1.97 -5.24
C GLY A 66 2.02 -1.25 -4.52
N ILE A 67 2.33 -0.50 -3.46
CA ILE A 67 1.41 0.39 -2.74
C ILE A 67 1.80 1.83 -3.08
N THR A 68 1.13 2.38 -4.09
CA THR A 68 1.59 3.62 -4.75
C THR A 68 0.80 4.86 -4.34
N ASN A 69 -0.43 4.71 -3.86
CA ASN A 69 -1.31 5.83 -3.52
C ASN A 69 -1.51 5.93 -2.00
N LEU A 70 -0.58 6.64 -1.33
CA LEU A 70 -0.65 6.94 0.09
C LEU A 70 -1.32 8.30 0.28
N ILE A 71 -2.51 8.32 0.88
CA ILE A 71 -3.29 9.54 1.13
C ILE A 71 -3.08 9.97 2.58
N ASP A 72 -2.97 11.29 2.83
CA ASP A 72 -2.80 11.86 4.16
C ASP A 72 -1.62 11.27 4.96
N PHE A 73 -0.48 10.95 4.31
CA PHE A 73 0.68 10.39 5.00
C PHE A 73 1.21 11.38 6.06
N LYS A 74 1.20 10.96 7.32
CA LYS A 74 1.57 11.77 8.48
C LYS A 74 2.52 11.02 9.39
N LYS A 75 3.47 11.76 9.94
CA LYS A 75 4.30 11.35 11.06
C LYS A 75 3.93 12.19 12.27
N THR A 76 3.75 11.55 13.41
CA THR A 76 3.74 12.19 14.73
C THR A 76 4.86 11.59 15.56
N THR A 77 5.40 12.36 16.50
CA THR A 77 6.41 11.88 17.44
C THR A 77 5.85 12.08 18.84
N ASP A 78 5.84 11.04 19.65
CA ASP A 78 5.50 11.17 21.06
C ASP A 78 6.74 11.35 21.95
N SER A 79 6.51 11.91 23.13
CA SER A 79 7.56 12.22 24.10
C SER A 79 7.83 11.06 25.06
N ASN A 80 7.34 9.85 24.77
CA ASN A 80 7.55 8.71 25.64
C ASN A 80 8.99 8.23 25.54
N ILE A 81 9.58 7.85 26.66
CA ILE A 81 10.90 7.23 26.67
C ILE A 81 10.70 5.72 26.53
N TYR A 82 10.96 5.20 25.33
CA TYR A 82 11.11 3.76 25.11
C TYR A 82 12.55 3.33 25.38
N CYS A 83 12.78 2.02 25.44
CA CYS A 83 14.14 1.48 25.46
C CYS A 83 14.91 1.82 24.16
N GLN A 84 16.24 1.88 24.25
CA GLN A 84 17.11 2.24 23.13
C GLN A 84 17.55 1.05 22.25
N ALA A 85 17.08 -0.17 22.53
CA ALA A 85 17.42 -1.32 21.70
C ALA A 85 16.69 -1.26 20.34
N CYS A 86 17.28 -1.83 19.29
CA CYS A 86 16.73 -1.72 17.94
C CYS A 86 15.32 -2.27 17.76
N GLU A 87 14.95 -3.27 18.55
CA GLU A 87 13.64 -3.93 18.52
C GLU A 87 12.58 -3.18 19.34
N CYS A 88 12.98 -2.18 20.12
CA CYS A 88 12.04 -1.35 20.87
C CYS A 88 11.21 -0.49 19.92
N PRO A 89 9.97 -0.14 20.26
CA PRO A 89 9.22 0.88 19.52
C PRO A 89 10.01 2.19 19.43
N SER A 90 10.00 2.82 18.26
CA SER A 90 10.49 4.18 18.06
C SER A 90 9.59 5.21 18.74
N ASN A 91 9.95 6.48 18.76
CA ASN A 91 9.04 7.54 19.22
C ASN A 91 8.06 7.99 18.13
N ASP A 92 8.26 7.52 16.90
CA ASP A 92 7.52 7.94 15.74
C ASP A 92 6.29 7.06 15.53
N ASN A 93 5.17 7.67 15.18
CA ASN A 93 3.96 7.01 14.74
C ASN A 93 3.64 7.51 13.32
N PHE A 94 3.37 6.57 12.42
CA PHE A 94 3.08 6.86 11.03
C PHE A 94 1.64 6.48 10.74
N SER A 95 0.93 7.34 10.04
CA SER A 95 -0.44 7.09 9.59
C SER A 95 -0.64 7.51 8.14
N PHE A 96 -1.47 6.76 7.42
CA PHE A 96 -1.87 7.08 6.06
C PHE A 96 -3.17 6.34 5.73
N LYS A 97 -3.79 6.71 4.60
CA LYS A 97 -4.94 6.00 4.03
C LYS A 97 -4.55 5.36 2.71
N VAL A 98 -5.15 4.20 2.42
CA VAL A 98 -4.97 3.44 1.18
C VAL A 98 -6.30 2.90 0.67
N SER A 99 -6.33 2.48 -0.59
CA SER A 99 -7.46 1.72 -1.13
C SER A 99 -7.63 0.38 -0.40
N GLN A 100 -8.84 -0.21 -0.47
CA GLN A 100 -9.07 -1.58 0.01
C GLN A 100 -8.06 -2.59 -0.58
N SER A 101 -7.77 -2.50 -1.88
CA SER A 101 -6.84 -3.41 -2.56
C SER A 101 -5.43 -3.32 -1.98
N ASP A 102 -4.93 -2.11 -1.75
CA ASP A 102 -3.61 -1.90 -1.15
C ASP A 102 -3.58 -2.28 0.34
N TYR A 103 -4.69 -2.12 1.05
CA TYR A 103 -4.82 -2.59 2.43
C TYR A 103 -4.68 -4.12 2.52
N GLU A 104 -5.32 -4.86 1.61
CA GLU A 104 -5.15 -6.33 1.56
C GLU A 104 -3.72 -6.74 1.19
N LYS A 105 -3.03 -6.00 0.32
CA LYS A 105 -1.59 -6.24 0.06
C LYS A 105 -0.75 -5.99 1.31
N LEU A 106 -1.02 -4.93 2.07
CA LEU A 106 -0.30 -4.60 3.30
C LEU A 106 -0.35 -5.76 4.32
N LYS A 107 -1.49 -6.45 4.45
CA LYS A 107 -1.62 -7.62 5.32
C LYS A 107 -0.68 -8.78 4.96
N ALA A 108 -0.10 -8.79 3.76
CA ALA A 108 0.84 -9.80 3.30
C ALA A 108 2.31 -9.40 3.44
N ILE A 109 2.62 -8.17 3.88
CA ILE A 109 3.98 -7.59 3.87
C ILE A 109 4.42 -7.28 5.30
N GLU A 110 5.63 -7.68 5.70
CA GLU A 110 6.18 -7.26 7.01
C GLU A 110 6.59 -5.77 7.00
N PRO A 111 6.43 -5.05 8.12
CA PRO A 111 5.88 -5.50 9.40
C PRO A 111 4.34 -5.43 9.47
N PHE A 112 3.67 -4.91 8.43
CA PHE A 112 2.22 -4.65 8.42
C PHE A 112 1.37 -5.90 8.59
N LYS A 113 1.83 -7.05 8.09
CA LYS A 113 1.23 -8.37 8.32
C LYS A 113 1.00 -8.66 9.81
N THR A 114 1.92 -8.25 10.66
CA THR A 114 1.81 -8.48 12.11
C THR A 114 0.88 -7.46 12.78
N ILE A 115 0.80 -6.24 12.21
CA ILE A 115 0.08 -5.09 12.77
C ILE A 115 -1.40 -5.09 12.39
N LEU A 116 -1.73 -5.52 11.17
CA LEU A 116 -3.08 -5.41 10.57
C LEU A 116 -3.87 -6.74 10.58
N LYS A 117 -3.53 -7.66 11.50
CA LYS A 117 -4.14 -9.00 11.60
C LYS A 117 -5.67 -8.96 11.72
#